data_AF-A0A7K2XK08-F1
#
_entry.id   AF-A0A7K2XK08-F1
#
_cell.length_a   1.000
_cell.length_b   1.000
_cell.length_c   1.000
_cell.angle_alpha   90.00
_cell.angle_beta   90.00
_cell.angle_gamma   90.00
#
_symmetry.space_group_name_H-M   'P 1'
#
loop_
_entity.id
_entity.type
_entity.pdbx_description
1 polymer ?
#
loop_
_entity_poly.entity_id
_entity_poly.type
_entity_poly.pdbx_seq_one_letter_code
_entity_poly.pdbx_strand_id
1 'polypeptide(L)'
;MSSTTAPRAGSTAGTDGPGRRTGKGDGRRSRAVAAGFLLPALLLLGALVVYPIGYSVQRSLFDRSGSSFVGLDNYLSLVTDDSLRTAVENNLIWLVVAPAVATALGLVFAVLTERVRWGTAFKLLVFMPMAISMLAAGIIFRLVYEQDPDRGVANAVWVGVHDTFAESSVFPKARPLPVHPLKAAGGGAYVTKEPVRAGQPVRLPLVGVAPAQMPEGARPAAEPAGTDPGAV
;
A
#
# COMPACT_ATOMS: atom_id res chain seq x y z
N MET A 1 21.24 7.60 -114.77
CA MET A 1 19.93 6.97 -114.47
C MET A 1 19.95 6.63 -112.98
N SER A 2 19.41 7.50 -112.11
CA SER A 2 18.05 7.40 -111.53
C SER A 2 17.95 6.14 -110.64
N SER A 3 17.65 6.15 -109.34
CA SER A 3 16.79 7.04 -108.54
C SER A 3 16.84 6.61 -107.06
N THR A 4 16.73 7.59 -106.15
CA THR A 4 15.80 7.66 -105.00
C THR A 4 15.55 6.41 -104.13
N THR A 5 15.83 6.53 -102.82
CA THR A 5 14.81 6.49 -101.73
C THR A 5 15.46 6.72 -100.35
N ALA A 6 14.88 7.66 -99.60
CA ALA A 6 15.27 8.16 -98.28
C ALA A 6 15.05 7.15 -97.13
N PRO A 7 15.68 7.33 -95.95
CA PRO A 7 15.37 6.54 -94.76
C PRO A 7 14.04 7.02 -94.16
N ARG A 8 13.13 6.08 -93.91
CA ARG A 8 11.83 6.32 -93.28
C ARG A 8 12.03 6.46 -91.77
N ALA A 9 11.60 7.60 -91.23
CA ALA A 9 11.53 7.87 -89.80
C ALA A 9 10.70 6.78 -89.09
N GLY A 10 11.34 6.07 -88.16
CA GLY A 10 10.71 5.27 -87.13
C GLY A 10 11.01 5.89 -85.78
N SER A 11 10.30 6.97 -85.44
CA SER A 11 10.27 7.53 -84.09
C SER A 11 9.56 6.54 -83.16
N THR A 12 10.29 5.57 -82.65
CA THR A 12 9.81 4.67 -81.60
C THR A 12 9.69 5.45 -80.30
N ALA A 13 8.43 5.74 -79.98
CA ALA A 13 7.83 5.53 -78.67
C ALA A 13 8.64 6.06 -77.47
N GLY A 14 8.16 7.19 -76.97
CA GLY A 14 8.46 7.66 -75.64
C GLY A 14 8.17 6.59 -74.59
N THR A 15 9.12 6.45 -73.68
CA THR A 15 8.87 6.04 -72.31
C THR A 15 9.40 7.15 -71.42
N ASP A 16 8.73 8.30 -71.51
CA ASP A 16 8.67 9.23 -70.39
C ASP A 16 8.14 8.43 -69.19
N GLY A 17 9.05 8.06 -68.30
CA GLY A 17 8.69 7.41 -67.04
C GLY A 17 7.67 8.29 -66.32
N PRO A 18 6.59 7.72 -65.77
CA PRO A 18 5.51 8.52 -65.21
C PRO A 18 6.08 9.36 -64.07
N GLY A 19 6.17 10.67 -64.31
CA GLY A 19 6.58 11.65 -63.34
C GLY A 19 5.76 11.43 -62.08
N ARG A 20 6.47 11.08 -60.99
CA ARG A 20 5.92 10.94 -59.65
C ARG A 20 5.34 12.30 -59.26
N ARG A 21 4.07 12.51 -59.61
CA ARG A 21 3.26 13.64 -59.17
C ARG A 21 3.12 13.50 -57.67
N THR A 22 4.05 14.06 -56.92
CA THR A 22 3.87 14.35 -55.50
C THR A 22 2.71 15.33 -55.42
N GLY A 23 1.51 14.79 -55.20
CA GLY A 23 0.28 15.55 -55.04
C GLY A 23 0.40 16.48 -53.84
N LYS A 24 0.84 17.71 -54.08
CA LYS A 24 1.00 18.77 -53.06
C LYS A 24 -0.35 19.44 -52.71
N GLY A 25 -1.47 18.74 -52.92
CA GLY A 25 -2.83 19.30 -52.86
C GLY A 25 -3.76 18.73 -51.77
N ASP A 26 -3.43 17.62 -51.12
CA ASP A 26 -4.40 16.89 -50.27
C ASP A 26 -4.25 17.10 -48.75
N GLY A 27 -3.37 18.00 -48.32
CA GLY A 27 -3.14 18.24 -46.88
C GLY A 27 -4.38 18.73 -46.13
N ARG A 28 -5.25 19.53 -46.78
CA ARG A 28 -6.50 20.01 -46.16
C ARG A 28 -7.57 18.93 -46.05
N ARG A 29 -7.72 18.08 -47.07
CA ARG A 29 -8.69 16.99 -47.08
C ARG A 29 -8.28 15.86 -46.12
N SER A 30 -6.99 15.54 -46.07
CA SER A 30 -6.43 14.62 -45.08
C SER A 30 -6.59 15.11 -43.64
N ARG A 31 -6.35 16.42 -43.37
CA ARG A 31 -6.60 17.01 -42.05
C ARG A 31 -8.07 17.05 -41.67
N ALA A 32 -8.98 17.30 -42.61
CA ALA A 32 -10.42 17.28 -42.34
C ALA A 32 -10.93 15.88 -41.99
N VAL A 33 -10.43 14.85 -42.69
CA VAL A 33 -10.74 13.44 -42.36
C VAL A 33 -10.16 13.08 -40.99
N ALA A 34 -8.89 13.41 -40.72
CA ALA A 34 -8.28 13.18 -39.41
C ALA A 34 -9.03 13.92 -38.29
N ALA A 35 -9.43 15.17 -38.51
CA ALA A 35 -10.24 15.95 -37.57
C ALA A 35 -11.60 15.28 -37.33
N GLY A 36 -12.25 14.72 -38.36
CA GLY A 36 -13.50 13.96 -38.22
C GLY A 36 -13.36 12.73 -37.31
N PHE A 37 -12.23 12.02 -37.36
CA PHE A 37 -11.95 10.89 -36.47
C PHE A 37 -11.53 11.32 -35.05
N LEU A 38 -10.83 12.45 -34.89
CA LEU A 38 -10.45 12.96 -33.58
C LEU A 38 -11.59 13.70 -32.86
N LEU A 39 -12.55 14.26 -33.59
CA LEU A 39 -13.61 15.10 -33.04
C LEU A 39 -14.39 14.43 -31.89
N PRO A 40 -14.85 13.16 -32.00
CA PRO A 40 -15.60 12.52 -30.91
C PRO A 40 -14.76 12.34 -29.65
N ALA A 41 -13.49 11.97 -29.80
CA ALA A 41 -12.56 11.82 -28.69
C ALA A 41 -12.27 13.17 -28.01
N LEU A 42 -12.06 14.23 -28.80
CA LEU A 42 -11.85 15.59 -28.28
C LEU A 42 -13.08 16.16 -27.60
N LEU A 43 -14.28 15.89 -28.12
CA LEU A 43 -15.53 16.31 -27.49
C LEU A 43 -15.73 15.60 -26.16
N LEU A 44 -15.50 14.29 -26.09
CA LEU A 44 -15.57 13.54 -24.84
C LEU A 44 -14.51 14.00 -23.84
N LEU A 45 -13.25 14.17 -24.27
CA LEU A 45 -12.19 14.70 -23.41
C LEU A 45 -12.53 16.12 -22.90
N GLY A 46 -13.04 16.97 -23.79
CA GLY A 46 -13.46 18.32 -23.47
C GLY A 46 -14.59 18.34 -22.43
N ALA A 47 -15.63 17.54 -22.63
CA ALA A 47 -16.80 17.51 -21.76
C ALA A 47 -16.56 16.78 -20.43
N LEU A 48 -15.82 15.67 -20.43
CA LEU A 48 -15.64 14.83 -19.23
C LEU A 48 -14.39 15.18 -18.42
N VAL A 49 -13.39 15.85 -19.00
CA VAL A 49 -12.13 16.17 -18.31
C VAL A 49 -11.90 17.67 -18.26
N VAL A 50 -11.86 18.34 -19.40
CA VAL A 50 -11.49 19.77 -19.45
C VAL A 50 -12.56 20.64 -18.79
N TYR A 51 -13.84 20.38 -19.05
CA TYR A 51 -14.96 21.10 -18.45
C TYR A 51 -14.97 21.02 -16.92
N PRO A 52 -14.94 19.83 -16.26
CA PRO A 52 -14.95 19.78 -14.80
C PRO A 52 -13.68 20.38 -14.18
N ILE A 53 -12.52 20.32 -14.85
CA ILE A 53 -11.31 21.01 -14.40
C ILE A 53 -11.53 22.53 -14.41
N GLY A 54 -11.98 23.08 -15.54
CA GLY A 54 -12.26 24.51 -15.65
C GLY A 54 -13.31 24.98 -14.65
N TYR A 55 -14.38 24.19 -14.49
CA TYR A 55 -15.42 24.45 -13.49
C TYR A 55 -14.86 24.42 -12.07
N SER A 56 -13.98 23.46 -11.74
CA SER A 56 -13.35 23.36 -10.42
C SER A 56 -12.43 24.54 -10.13
N VAL A 57 -11.65 24.99 -11.13
CA VAL A 57 -10.80 26.18 -11.02
C VAL A 57 -11.64 27.44 -10.86
N GLN A 58 -12.76 27.57 -11.58
CA GLN A 58 -13.66 28.68 -11.36
C GLN A 58 -14.25 28.62 -9.94
N ARG A 59 -14.74 27.45 -9.51
CA ARG A 59 -15.34 27.24 -8.18
C ARG A 59 -14.36 27.47 -7.03
N SER A 60 -13.07 27.20 -7.20
CA SER A 60 -12.07 27.42 -6.14
C SER A 60 -11.84 28.90 -5.82
N LEU A 61 -12.26 29.82 -6.69
CA LEU A 61 -12.21 31.27 -6.46
C LEU A 61 -13.44 31.81 -5.73
N PHE A 62 -14.44 30.97 -5.44
CA PHE A 62 -15.64 31.33 -4.71
C PHE A 62 -15.60 30.78 -3.28
N ASP A 63 -16.44 31.35 -2.42
CA ASP A 63 -16.67 30.83 -1.07
C ASP A 63 -17.21 29.38 -1.08
N ARG A 64 -17.29 28.78 0.11
CA ARG A 64 -17.77 27.39 0.27
C ARG A 64 -19.19 27.18 -0.29
N SER A 65 -20.04 28.21 -0.26
CA SER A 65 -21.41 28.19 -0.79
C SER A 65 -21.49 28.44 -2.30
N GLY A 66 -20.41 28.92 -2.94
CA GLY A 66 -20.38 29.35 -4.33
C GLY A 66 -21.08 30.70 -4.59
N SER A 67 -21.37 31.47 -3.55
CA SER A 67 -22.16 32.71 -3.60
C SER A 67 -21.32 33.97 -3.78
N SER A 68 -20.18 34.04 -3.10
CA SER A 68 -19.29 35.20 -3.11
C SER A 68 -17.97 34.84 -3.78
N PHE A 69 -17.46 35.74 -4.61
CA PHE A 69 -16.11 35.63 -5.19
C PHE A 69 -15.09 36.08 -4.14
N VAL A 70 -14.24 35.15 -3.70
CA VAL A 70 -13.20 35.39 -2.67
C VAL A 70 -11.79 35.40 -3.27
N GLY A 71 -11.67 35.28 -4.60
CA GLY A 71 -10.39 35.34 -5.30
C GLY A 71 -9.43 34.25 -4.82
N LEU A 72 -8.27 34.66 -4.29
CA LEU A 72 -7.21 33.74 -3.86
C LEU A 72 -7.19 33.45 -2.36
N ASP A 73 -8.15 33.95 -1.59
CA ASP A 73 -8.17 33.79 -0.14
C ASP A 73 -8.21 32.31 0.29
N ASN A 74 -8.95 31.47 -0.46
CA ASN A 74 -8.95 30.02 -0.26
C ASN A 74 -7.54 29.42 -0.37
N TYR A 75 -6.73 29.88 -1.32
CA TYR A 75 -5.37 29.38 -1.48
C TYR A 75 -4.45 29.86 -0.35
N LEU A 76 -4.64 31.10 0.12
CA LEU A 76 -3.88 31.62 1.26
C LEU A 76 -4.18 30.82 2.54
N SER A 77 -5.44 30.47 2.78
CA SER A 77 -5.82 29.62 3.92
C SER A 77 -5.20 28.22 3.87
N LEU A 78 -5.02 27.65 2.67
CA LEU A 78 -4.42 26.33 2.50
C LEU A 78 -2.92 26.32 2.82
N VAL A 79 -2.20 27.41 2.54
CA VAL A 79 -0.76 27.49 2.84
C VAL A 79 -0.46 27.83 4.29
N THR A 80 -1.41 28.43 5.01
CA THR A 80 -1.29 28.73 6.45
C THR A 80 -1.76 27.59 7.36
N ASP A 81 -2.40 26.55 6.82
CA ASP A 81 -2.90 25.42 7.60
C ASP A 81 -1.82 24.33 7.74
N ASP A 82 -1.36 24.13 8.98
CA ASP A 82 -0.30 23.17 9.32
C ASP A 82 -0.66 21.71 8.99
N SER A 83 -1.94 21.34 9.08
CA SER A 83 -2.42 19.99 8.75
C SER A 83 -2.29 19.73 7.25
N LEU A 84 -2.68 20.72 6.44
CA LEU A 84 -2.58 20.65 4.99
C LEU A 84 -1.12 20.67 4.53
N ARG A 85 -0.27 21.48 5.17
CA ARG A 85 1.17 21.49 4.92
C ARG A 85 1.80 20.11 5.15
N THR A 86 1.48 19.49 6.29
CA THR A 86 1.95 18.14 6.63
C THR A 86 1.45 17.10 5.62
N ALA A 87 0.18 17.18 5.23
CA ALA A 87 -0.39 16.28 4.23
C ALA A 87 0.28 16.43 2.86
N VAL A 88 0.56 17.66 2.43
CA VAL A 88 1.25 17.95 1.16
C VAL A 88 2.70 17.45 1.20
N GLU A 89 3.44 17.70 2.27
CA GLU A 89 4.81 17.22 2.43
C GLU A 89 4.87 15.69 2.40
N ASN A 90 3.98 15.01 3.13
CA ASN A 90 3.90 13.55 3.10
C ASN A 90 3.58 13.03 1.68
N ASN A 91 2.62 13.64 0.98
CA ASN A 91 2.30 13.25 -0.39
C ASN A 91 3.47 13.48 -1.36
N LEU A 92 4.22 14.58 -1.21
CA LEU A 92 5.41 14.85 -2.02
C LEU A 92 6.52 13.82 -1.77
N ILE A 93 6.74 13.43 -0.50
CA ILE A 93 7.68 12.36 -0.15
C ILE A 93 7.24 11.07 -0.84
N TRP A 94 5.98 10.67 -0.71
CA TRP A 94 5.46 9.45 -1.33
C TRP A 94 5.50 9.50 -2.87
N LEU A 95 5.21 10.66 -3.48
CA LEU A 95 5.25 10.88 -4.92
C LEU A 95 6.65 10.62 -5.50
N VAL A 96 7.72 10.93 -4.77
CA VAL A 96 9.09 10.75 -5.23
C VAL A 96 9.65 9.40 -4.79
N VAL A 97 9.52 9.07 -3.50
CA VAL A 97 10.17 7.90 -2.90
C VAL A 97 9.56 6.60 -3.42
N ALA A 98 8.24 6.47 -3.49
CA ALA A 98 7.63 5.20 -3.89
C ALA A 98 7.95 4.82 -5.34
N PRO A 99 7.79 5.70 -6.35
CA PRO A 99 8.19 5.38 -7.72
C PRO A 99 9.69 5.16 -7.86
N ALA A 100 10.53 5.92 -7.16
CA ALA A 100 11.98 5.74 -7.21
C ALA A 100 12.40 4.37 -6.67
N VAL A 101 11.90 3.97 -5.49
CA VAL A 101 12.19 2.67 -4.87
C VAL A 101 11.61 1.54 -5.71
N ALA A 102 10.36 1.64 -6.16
CA ALA A 102 9.73 0.62 -7.01
C ALA A 102 10.50 0.44 -8.33
N THR A 103 10.93 1.53 -8.96
CA THR A 103 11.72 1.50 -10.20
C THR A 103 13.10 0.89 -9.97
N ALA A 104 13.80 1.31 -8.91
CA ALA A 104 15.12 0.77 -8.57
C ALA A 104 15.06 -0.73 -8.29
N LEU A 105 14.11 -1.18 -7.47
CA LEU A 105 13.89 -2.61 -7.20
C LEU A 105 13.50 -3.36 -8.48
N GLY A 106 12.59 -2.81 -9.28
CA GLY A 106 12.19 -3.39 -10.56
C GLY A 106 13.35 -3.59 -11.53
N LEU A 107 14.27 -2.62 -11.61
CA LEU A 107 15.51 -2.71 -12.41
C LEU A 107 16.44 -3.79 -11.87
N VAL A 108 16.68 -3.84 -10.56
CA VAL A 108 17.51 -4.87 -9.92
C VAL A 108 16.95 -6.26 -10.25
N PHE A 109 15.64 -6.46 -10.06
CA PHE A 109 14.97 -7.72 -10.40
C PHE A 109 15.05 -8.04 -11.89
N ALA A 110 14.87 -7.05 -12.77
CA ALA A 110 14.95 -7.25 -14.22
C ALA A 110 16.32 -7.79 -14.64
N VAL A 111 17.41 -7.18 -14.14
CA VAL A 111 18.79 -7.59 -14.43
C VAL A 111 19.09 -8.96 -13.84
N LEU A 112 18.71 -9.21 -12.58
CA LEU A 112 19.01 -10.48 -11.90
C LEU A 112 18.29 -11.65 -12.57
N THR A 113 17.08 -11.42 -13.09
CA THR A 113 16.27 -12.44 -13.73
C THR A 113 16.71 -12.75 -15.17
N GLU A 114 17.49 -11.88 -15.81
CA GLU A 114 17.99 -12.08 -17.18
C GLU A 114 18.89 -13.32 -17.31
N ARG A 115 19.62 -13.68 -16.24
CA ARG A 115 20.54 -14.84 -16.21
C ARG A 115 19.87 -16.15 -15.75
N VAL A 116 18.60 -16.13 -15.37
CA VAL A 116 17.91 -17.29 -14.78
C VAL A 116 17.12 -18.04 -15.85
N ARG A 117 17.38 -19.35 -15.97
CA ARG A 117 16.73 -20.24 -16.97
C ARG A 117 15.19 -20.32 -16.81
N TRP A 118 14.67 -19.99 -15.63
CA TRP A 118 13.24 -19.92 -15.29
C TRP A 118 12.74 -18.47 -15.11
N GLY A 119 13.41 -17.48 -15.71
CA GLY A 119 13.13 -16.07 -15.48
C GLY A 119 11.69 -15.63 -15.77
N THR A 120 10.98 -16.32 -16.67
CA THR A 120 9.55 -16.07 -16.93
C THR A 120 8.67 -16.40 -15.73
N ALA A 121 8.89 -17.54 -15.06
CA ALA A 121 8.10 -17.92 -13.88
C ALA A 121 8.34 -16.94 -12.71
N PHE A 122 9.59 -16.48 -12.54
CA PHE A 122 9.93 -15.50 -11.53
C PHE A 122 9.28 -14.14 -11.78
N LYS A 123 9.31 -13.65 -13.03
CA LYS A 123 8.59 -12.42 -13.44
C LYS A 123 7.10 -12.54 -13.15
N LEU A 124 6.48 -13.68 -13.51
CA LEU A 124 5.06 -13.90 -13.24
C LEU A 124 4.74 -13.83 -11.74
N LEU A 125 5.56 -14.41 -10.87
CA LEU A 125 5.35 -14.36 -9.43
C LEU A 125 5.50 -12.93 -8.87
N VAL A 126 6.52 -12.19 -9.32
CA VAL A 126 6.76 -10.80 -8.90
C VAL A 126 5.66 -9.86 -9.40
N PHE A 127 5.10 -10.11 -10.59
CA PHE A 127 4.03 -9.30 -11.17
C PHE A 127 2.62 -9.77 -10.78
N MET A 128 2.47 -10.98 -10.24
CA MET A 128 1.18 -11.54 -9.81
C MET A 128 0.38 -10.60 -8.89
N PRO A 129 1.00 -9.89 -7.92
CA PRO A 129 0.27 -8.99 -7.04
C PRO A 129 -0.42 -7.83 -7.76
N MET A 130 0.02 -7.44 -8.97
CA MET A 130 -0.64 -6.38 -9.73
C MET A 130 -2.06 -6.78 -10.18
N ALA A 131 -2.39 -8.07 -10.18
CA ALA A 131 -3.74 -8.56 -10.45
C ALA A 131 -4.68 -8.43 -9.22
N ILE A 132 -4.12 -8.18 -8.03
CA ILE A 132 -4.90 -8.03 -6.80
C ILE A 132 -5.53 -6.63 -6.80
N SER A 133 -6.83 -6.56 -6.49
CA SER A 133 -7.51 -5.27 -6.37
C SER A 133 -7.01 -4.49 -5.16
N MET A 134 -7.01 -3.16 -5.25
CA MET A 134 -6.64 -2.30 -4.10
C MET A 134 -7.50 -2.57 -2.87
N LEU A 135 -8.79 -2.90 -3.06
CA LEU A 135 -9.67 -3.26 -1.96
C LEU A 135 -9.25 -4.58 -1.29
N ALA A 136 -8.93 -5.62 -2.08
CA ALA A 136 -8.47 -6.89 -1.54
C ALA A 136 -7.12 -6.72 -0.81
N ALA A 137 -6.19 -5.96 -1.40
CA ALA A 137 -4.92 -5.61 -0.75
C ALA A 137 -5.16 -4.90 0.59
N GLY A 138 -6.07 -3.92 0.64
CA GLY A 138 -6.44 -3.22 1.88
C GLY A 138 -6.99 -4.17 2.96
N ILE A 139 -7.84 -5.13 2.58
CA ILE A 139 -8.35 -6.15 3.50
C ILE A 139 -7.23 -7.06 3.99
N ILE A 140 -6.36 -7.54 3.10
CA ILE A 140 -5.21 -8.38 3.47
C ILE A 140 -4.33 -7.64 4.46
N PHE A 141 -3.96 -6.39 4.19
CA PHE A 141 -3.15 -5.59 5.11
C PHE A 141 -3.85 -5.40 6.45
N ARG A 142 -5.15 -5.06 6.45
CA ARG A 142 -5.92 -4.94 7.68
C ARG A 142 -5.89 -6.23 8.51
N LEU A 143 -6.10 -7.40 7.88
CA LEU A 143 -6.08 -8.70 8.55
C LEU A 143 -4.68 -9.06 9.04
N VAL A 144 -3.65 -8.76 8.26
CA VAL A 144 -2.25 -9.02 8.63
C VAL A 144 -1.84 -8.17 9.84
N TYR A 145 -2.24 -6.90 9.87
CA TYR A 145 -1.93 -5.94 10.94
C TYR A 145 -3.04 -5.81 12.00
N GLU A 146 -4.00 -6.74 12.03
CA GLU A 146 -5.05 -6.76 13.04
C GLU A 146 -4.40 -6.92 14.42
N GLN A 147 -4.78 -6.07 15.37
CA GLN A 147 -4.10 -5.98 16.67
C GLN A 147 -4.44 -7.14 17.63
N ASP A 148 -5.49 -7.90 17.31
CA ASP A 148 -5.92 -9.06 18.07
C ASP A 148 -4.96 -10.24 17.83
N PRO A 149 -4.23 -10.72 18.86
CA PRO A 149 -3.21 -11.77 18.72
C PRO A 149 -3.71 -13.08 18.12
N ASP A 150 -5.00 -13.38 18.30
CA ASP A 150 -5.62 -14.63 17.85
C ASP A 150 -6.12 -14.53 16.40
N ARG A 151 -6.03 -13.35 15.77
CA ARG A 151 -6.53 -13.08 14.40
C ARG A 151 -5.52 -12.42 13.47
N GLY A 152 -4.59 -11.63 13.99
CA GLY A 152 -3.57 -10.95 13.20
C GLY A 152 -2.44 -11.90 12.78
N VAL A 153 -2.30 -12.19 11.49
CA VAL A 153 -1.28 -13.13 10.99
C VAL A 153 0.14 -12.68 11.35
N ALA A 154 0.45 -11.37 11.26
CA ALA A 154 1.77 -10.87 11.63
C ALA A 154 2.04 -11.01 13.14
N ASN A 155 1.04 -10.74 13.97
CA ASN A 155 1.19 -10.88 15.41
C ASN A 155 1.26 -12.35 15.85
N ALA A 156 0.47 -13.23 15.24
CA ALA A 156 0.52 -14.67 15.48
C ALA A 156 1.87 -15.28 15.07
N VAL A 157 2.47 -14.83 13.96
CA VAL A 157 3.83 -15.24 13.56
C VAL A 157 4.87 -14.72 14.55
N TRP A 158 4.76 -13.46 14.98
CA TRP A 158 5.67 -12.89 15.98
C TRP A 158 5.58 -13.60 17.34
N VAL A 159 4.37 -13.83 17.84
CA VAL A 159 4.11 -14.56 19.10
C VAL A 159 4.57 -16.01 18.97
N GLY A 160 4.29 -16.68 17.85
CA GLY A 160 4.76 -18.06 17.63
C GLY A 160 6.28 -18.18 17.61
N VAL A 161 6.99 -17.22 16.98
CA VAL A 161 8.46 -17.16 17.03
C VAL A 161 8.93 -16.86 18.45
N HIS A 162 8.33 -15.89 19.14
CA HIS A 162 8.67 -15.54 20.52
C HIS A 162 8.48 -16.73 21.48
N ASP A 163 7.36 -17.44 21.38
CA ASP A 163 7.01 -18.58 22.23
C ASP A 163 7.84 -19.84 21.90
N THR A 164 8.44 -19.89 20.70
CA THR A 164 9.47 -20.91 20.39
C THR A 164 10.74 -20.71 21.24
N PHE A 165 11.01 -19.47 21.65
CA PHE A 165 12.17 -19.11 22.48
C PHE A 165 11.83 -18.80 23.94
N ALA A 166 10.54 -18.75 24.31
CA ALA A 166 10.06 -18.43 25.65
C ALA A 166 9.03 -19.48 26.11
N GLU A 167 9.32 -20.20 27.19
CA GLU A 167 8.39 -21.19 27.76
C GLU A 167 7.03 -20.54 28.08
N SER A 168 5.96 -21.13 27.54
CA SER A 168 4.58 -20.64 27.71
C SER A 168 4.15 -20.74 29.18
N SER A 169 4.13 -19.61 29.89
CA SER A 169 3.49 -19.55 31.20
C SER A 169 1.97 -19.64 31.04
N VAL A 170 1.29 -20.43 31.89
CA VAL A 170 -0.19 -20.59 31.89
C VAL A 170 -0.93 -19.26 32.05
N PHE A 171 -0.27 -18.23 32.58
CA PHE A 171 -0.81 -16.88 32.74
C PHE A 171 0.19 -15.81 32.24
N PRO A 172 0.30 -15.59 30.92
CA PRO A 172 1.36 -14.76 30.32
C PRO A 172 1.28 -13.27 30.69
N LYS A 173 0.12 -12.79 31.15
CA LYS A 173 -0.08 -11.41 31.62
C LYS A 173 -0.07 -11.27 33.14
N ALA A 174 0.10 -12.37 33.89
CA ALA A 174 0.14 -12.32 35.35
C ALA A 174 1.43 -11.65 35.84
N ARG A 175 1.28 -10.56 36.58
CA ARG A 175 2.39 -9.83 37.19
C ARG A 175 2.05 -9.46 38.63
N PRO A 176 3.02 -9.46 39.55
CA PRO A 176 2.75 -9.04 40.92
C PRO A 176 2.41 -7.55 41.00
N LEU A 177 1.58 -7.15 41.97
CA LEU A 177 1.28 -5.75 42.29
C LEU A 177 2.58 -4.97 42.57
N PRO A 178 2.68 -3.65 42.34
CA PRO A 178 3.90 -2.87 42.62
C PRO A 178 4.46 -3.06 44.04
N VAL A 179 3.60 -3.22 45.05
CA VAL A 179 3.99 -3.54 46.43
C VAL A 179 3.74 -5.05 46.67
N HIS A 180 4.81 -5.85 46.63
CA HIS A 180 4.69 -7.32 46.70
C HIS A 180 5.88 -8.01 47.40
N PRO A 181 5.63 -9.18 48.04
CA PRO A 181 6.65 -10.00 48.69
C PRO A 181 7.42 -10.92 47.72
N LEU A 182 7.24 -10.78 46.41
CA LEU A 182 7.88 -11.65 45.40
C LEU A 182 9.07 -10.98 44.71
N LYS A 183 10.02 -11.78 44.22
CA LYS A 183 11.20 -11.39 43.44
C LYS A 183 11.27 -12.30 42.21
N ALA A 184 11.64 -11.76 41.04
CA ALA A 184 11.83 -12.58 39.84
C ALA A 184 12.99 -13.58 40.03
N ALA A 185 12.74 -14.85 39.74
CA ALA A 185 13.69 -15.97 39.85
C ALA A 185 14.40 -16.30 38.52
N GLY A 186 14.07 -15.57 37.44
CA GLY A 186 14.49 -15.89 36.07
C GLY A 186 13.46 -16.77 35.35
N GLY A 187 13.44 -16.75 34.01
CA GLY A 187 12.53 -17.57 33.20
C GLY A 187 11.03 -17.30 33.42
N GLY A 188 10.65 -16.12 33.91
CA GLY A 188 9.25 -15.78 34.22
C GLY A 188 8.76 -16.28 35.59
N ALA A 189 9.58 -17.01 36.34
CA ALA A 189 9.24 -17.47 37.69
C ALA A 189 9.39 -16.36 38.74
N TYR A 190 8.57 -16.42 39.79
CA TYR A 190 8.66 -15.53 40.96
C TYR A 190 8.87 -16.36 42.23
N VAL A 191 9.80 -15.91 43.09
CA VAL A 191 10.10 -16.47 44.41
C VAL A 191 9.77 -15.48 45.51
N THR A 192 9.42 -15.95 46.70
CA THR A 192 9.20 -15.08 47.85
C THR A 192 10.52 -14.48 48.33
N LYS A 193 10.49 -13.20 48.74
CA LYS A 193 11.63 -12.51 49.35
C LYS A 193 11.99 -13.10 50.73
N GLU A 194 11.00 -13.66 51.40
CA GLU A 194 11.12 -14.27 52.72
C GLU A 194 10.85 -15.78 52.66
N PRO A 195 11.56 -16.58 53.48
CA PRO A 195 11.32 -18.02 53.57
C PRO A 195 9.95 -18.28 54.22
N VAL A 196 9.12 -19.07 53.55
CA VAL A 196 7.78 -19.45 54.01
C VAL A 196 7.85 -20.84 54.66
N ARG A 197 7.18 -21.03 55.79
CA ARG A 197 7.07 -22.34 56.45
C ARG A 197 5.76 -23.05 56.08
N ALA A 198 5.79 -24.39 56.10
CA ALA A 198 4.58 -25.19 55.94
C ALA A 198 3.53 -24.79 57.01
N GLY A 199 2.28 -24.65 56.59
CA GLY A 199 1.18 -24.17 57.43
C GLY A 199 1.04 -22.65 57.52
N GLN A 200 1.98 -21.85 56.99
CA GLN A 200 1.82 -20.39 56.94
C GLN A 200 1.07 -19.95 55.68
N PRO A 201 0.00 -19.14 55.82
CA PRO A 201 -0.71 -18.62 54.68
C PRO A 201 0.06 -17.46 54.02
N VAL A 202 0.23 -17.52 52.70
CA VAL A 202 0.91 -16.49 51.91
C VAL A 202 -0.02 -15.93 50.86
N ARG A 203 -0.14 -14.60 50.81
CA ARG A 203 -0.89 -13.90 49.78
C ARG A 203 0.03 -13.58 48.62
N LEU A 204 -0.34 -14.03 47.42
CA LEU A 204 0.36 -13.77 46.17
C LEU A 204 -0.47 -12.75 45.37
N PRO A 205 -0.19 -11.44 45.46
CA PRO A 205 -1.00 -10.42 44.81
C PRO A 205 -0.64 -10.33 43.31
N LEU A 206 -1.22 -11.20 42.50
CA LEU A 206 -1.06 -11.21 41.05
C LEU A 206 -2.19 -10.42 40.37
N VAL A 207 -1.84 -9.62 39.37
CA VAL A 207 -2.77 -8.88 38.50
C VAL A 207 -2.54 -9.25 37.03
N GLY A 208 -3.55 -9.06 36.19
CA GLY A 208 -3.46 -9.33 34.75
C GLY A 208 -3.92 -10.73 34.33
N VAL A 209 -4.51 -11.51 35.25
CA VAL A 209 -5.27 -12.73 34.90
C VAL A 209 -6.71 -12.33 34.61
N ALA A 210 -7.19 -12.58 33.39
CA ALA A 210 -8.58 -12.29 33.05
C ALA A 210 -9.51 -13.30 33.74
N PRO A 211 -10.67 -12.88 34.30
CA PRO A 211 -11.62 -13.80 34.92
C PRO A 211 -12.06 -14.95 34.00
N ALA A 212 -12.13 -14.69 32.69
CA ALA A 212 -12.45 -15.69 31.68
C ALA A 212 -11.36 -16.77 31.46
N GLN A 213 -10.13 -16.54 31.95
CA GLN A 213 -9.02 -17.51 31.89
C GLN A 213 -8.91 -18.35 33.16
N MET A 214 -9.79 -18.14 34.14
CA MET A 214 -9.82 -18.94 35.36
C MET A 214 -10.51 -20.29 35.10
N PRO A 215 -10.01 -21.39 35.68
CA PRO A 215 -10.70 -22.68 35.61
C PRO A 215 -12.14 -22.60 36.14
N GLU A 216 -13.05 -23.40 35.61
CA GLU A 216 -14.50 -23.38 35.96
C GLU A 216 -14.80 -23.61 37.46
N GLY A 217 -13.82 -24.08 38.25
CA GLY A 217 -13.91 -24.27 39.70
C GLY A 217 -13.25 -23.19 40.56
N ALA A 218 -12.72 -22.12 39.95
CA ALA A 218 -12.02 -21.06 40.70
C ALA A 218 -12.98 -20.30 41.61
N ARG A 219 -12.62 -20.15 42.88
CA ARG A 219 -13.37 -19.39 43.89
C ARG A 219 -12.53 -18.22 44.40
N PRO A 220 -13.15 -17.11 44.85
CA PRO A 220 -12.43 -16.05 45.53
C PRO A 220 -11.58 -16.60 46.67
N ALA A 221 -10.34 -16.13 46.78
CA ALA A 221 -9.44 -16.57 47.85
C ALA A 221 -10.05 -16.23 49.21
N ALA A 222 -10.35 -17.25 50.01
CA ALA A 222 -10.79 -17.10 51.39
C ALA A 222 -9.57 -16.94 52.30
N GLU A 223 -9.70 -16.19 53.40
CA GLU A 223 -8.68 -16.21 54.44
C GLU A 223 -8.61 -17.63 55.04
N PRO A 224 -7.43 -18.27 55.03
CA PRO A 224 -7.30 -19.60 55.61
C PRO A 224 -7.53 -19.52 57.12
N ALA A 225 -8.30 -20.48 57.63
CA ALA A 225 -8.47 -20.65 59.08
C ALA A 225 -7.08 -20.87 59.71
N GLY A 226 -6.74 -20.05 60.71
CA GLY A 226 -5.45 -20.14 61.40
C GLY A 226 -5.20 -21.56 61.87
N THR A 227 -4.10 -22.16 61.41
CA THR A 227 -3.67 -23.48 61.87
C THR A 227 -2.91 -23.30 63.16
N ASP A 228 -3.36 -23.95 64.24
CA ASP A 228 -2.66 -23.93 65.52
C ASP A 228 -1.22 -24.47 65.33
N PRO A 229 -0.18 -23.83 65.90
CA PRO A 229 1.22 -24.18 65.64
C PRO A 229 1.69 -25.55 66.20
N GLY A 230 0.78 -26.45 66.56
CA GLY A 230 1.07 -27.69 67.28
C GLY A 230 0.55 -28.99 66.65
N ALA A 231 -0.07 -28.97 65.48
CA ALA A 231 -0.54 -30.18 64.80
C ALA A 231 0.36 -30.50 63.59
N VAL A 232 1.46 -31.20 63.86
CA VAL A 232 2.15 -32.07 62.88
C VAL A 232 1.57 -33.46 62.96
#